data_AF-A0A819PPD2-F1
#
_entry.id   AF-A0A819PPD2-F1
#
_cell.length_a   1.000
_cell.length_b   1.000
_cell.length_c   1.000
_cell.angle_alpha   90.00
_cell.angle_beta   90.00
_cell.angle_gamma   90.00
#
_symmetry.space_group_name_H-M   'P 1'
#
loop_
_entity.id
_entity.type
_entity.pdbx_description
1 polymer ?
#
loop_
_entity_poly.entity_id
_entity_poly.type
_entity_poly.pdbx_seq_one_letter_code
_entity_poly.pdbx_strand_id
1 'polypeptide(L)'
;WQQNLWVTDEFKRVIQTRGESLDPFLRPARWILIYRNKHIIFVSPFEANWLMGRLHDLYRKQSPGELLTTTLRLLLPRTRRDQSIIVNTATLTIPPSIAPDCGTVLFPIPTEWLVALFIFNGTLYFETTDEQTAYCHCLGVCPKPRTDIEEEAFEKGWITVDGFVKKSDHRDILQLQQCRFHANPLAFIRKLMENRNNTHVSLISHVGSILINGVKRMVSVKRKAYEQTSFSAEKKLRKL
;
A
#
# COMPACT_ATOMS: atom_id res chain seq x y z
N TRP A 1 -11.19 3.74 10.82
CA TRP A 1 -10.94 3.22 9.47
C TRP A 1 -11.23 4.31 8.45
N GLN A 2 -10.55 4.31 7.31
CA GLN A 2 -10.70 5.33 6.25
C GLN A 2 -12.14 5.32 5.71
N GLN A 3 -12.79 6.49 5.59
CA GLN A 3 -14.20 6.60 5.15
C GLN A 3 -14.43 6.13 3.70
N ASN A 4 -13.36 6.13 2.91
CA ASN A 4 -13.38 5.75 1.52
C ASN A 4 -12.96 4.30 1.27
N LEU A 5 -12.79 3.48 2.32
CA LEU A 5 -12.48 2.05 2.21
C LEU A 5 -13.71 1.19 2.48
N TRP A 6 -14.11 0.40 1.49
CA TRP A 6 -15.35 -0.38 1.48
C TRP A 6 -15.04 -1.84 1.15
N VAL A 7 -15.96 -2.73 1.50
CA VAL A 7 -15.91 -4.17 1.22
C VAL A 7 -17.27 -4.60 0.70
N THR A 8 -17.32 -5.40 -0.36
CA THR A 8 -18.58 -5.97 -0.84
C THR A 8 -19.09 -7.04 0.11
N ASP A 9 -20.39 -7.32 0.09
CA ASP A 9 -20.98 -8.36 0.93
C ASP A 9 -20.52 -9.75 0.50
N GLU A 10 -20.26 -9.95 -0.78
CA GLU A 10 -19.67 -11.18 -1.30
C GLU A 10 -18.22 -11.35 -0.83
N PHE A 11 -17.42 -10.28 -0.83
CA PHE A 11 -16.09 -10.31 -0.22
C PHE A 11 -16.16 -10.66 1.26
N LYS A 12 -17.07 -10.05 2.03
CA LYS A 12 -17.31 -10.39 3.45
C LYS A 12 -17.68 -11.87 3.61
N ARG A 13 -18.59 -12.39 2.78
CA ARG A 13 -19.02 -13.79 2.80
C ARG A 13 -17.84 -14.74 2.58
N VAL A 14 -16.94 -14.42 1.65
CA VAL A 14 -15.76 -15.24 1.34
C VAL A 14 -14.73 -15.25 2.48
N ILE A 15 -14.61 -14.16 3.24
CA ILE A 15 -13.67 -14.09 4.37
C ILE A 15 -14.28 -14.53 5.71
N GLN A 16 -15.61 -14.55 5.83
CA GLN A 16 -16.35 -14.97 7.01
C GLN A 16 -16.81 -16.42 6.87
N THR A 17 -15.90 -17.39 7.04
CA THR A 17 -16.31 -18.80 7.13
C THR A 17 -16.84 -19.09 8.53
N ARG A 18 -18.10 -19.53 8.64
CA ARG A 18 -18.71 -19.92 9.92
C ARG A 18 -18.42 -21.40 10.19
N GLY A 19 -17.77 -21.71 11.32
CA GLY A 19 -17.86 -23.03 11.96
C GLY A 19 -16.98 -24.16 11.41
N GLU A 20 -16.13 -23.93 10.41
CA GLU A 20 -15.20 -24.94 9.90
C GLU A 20 -13.77 -24.63 10.36
N SER A 21 -12.98 -25.68 10.63
CA SER A 21 -11.54 -25.60 10.93
C SER A 21 -10.83 -24.82 9.81
N LEU A 22 -10.68 -23.53 10.00
CA LEU A 22 -9.99 -22.67 9.06
C LEU A 22 -8.53 -23.11 8.95
N ASP A 23 -8.04 -23.16 7.72
CA ASP A 23 -6.61 -23.11 7.44
C ASP A 23 -6.03 -21.88 8.18
N PRO A 24 -4.89 -21.98 8.89
CA PRO A 24 -4.24 -20.85 9.56
C PRO A 24 -3.94 -19.65 8.64
N PHE A 25 -4.10 -19.77 7.32
CA PHE A 25 -3.82 -18.71 6.36
C PHE A 25 -4.99 -17.75 6.11
N LEU A 26 -4.75 -16.47 6.35
CA LEU A 26 -5.63 -15.40 5.91
C LEU A 26 -5.50 -15.20 4.39
N ARG A 27 -6.52 -15.60 3.63
CA ARG A 27 -6.56 -15.37 2.17
C ARG A 27 -6.37 -13.87 1.86
N PRO A 28 -5.33 -13.48 1.10
CA PRO A 28 -5.07 -12.08 0.80
C PRO A 28 -6.16 -11.50 -0.10
N ALA A 29 -6.58 -10.27 0.19
CA ALA A 29 -7.45 -9.56 -0.73
C ALA A 29 -6.61 -9.07 -1.90
N ARG A 30 -6.84 -9.67 -3.07
CA ARG A 30 -6.02 -9.41 -4.27
C ARG A 30 -6.61 -8.36 -5.19
N TRP A 31 -7.89 -8.05 -5.06
CA TRP A 31 -8.59 -7.18 -6.01
C TRP A 31 -9.22 -6.01 -5.30
N ILE A 32 -8.98 -4.82 -5.84
CA ILE A 32 -9.64 -3.59 -5.41
C ILE A 32 -10.26 -2.89 -6.60
N LEU A 33 -11.45 -2.35 -6.42
CA LEU A 33 -12.08 -1.43 -7.33
C LEU A 33 -11.83 -0.01 -6.82
N ILE A 34 -11.19 0.81 -7.64
CA ILE A 34 -11.18 2.25 -7.46
C ILE A 34 -12.45 2.77 -8.12
N TYR A 35 -13.40 3.26 -7.33
CA TYR A 35 -14.67 3.77 -7.82
C TYR A 35 -14.70 5.29 -7.77
N ARG A 36 -15.02 5.90 -8.91
CA ARG A 36 -15.08 7.36 -9.11
C ARG A 36 -13.82 8.12 -8.65
N ASN A 37 -12.65 7.48 -8.69
CA ASN A 37 -11.39 8.03 -8.17
C ASN A 37 -11.49 8.51 -6.70
N LYS A 38 -12.41 7.95 -5.92
CA LYS A 38 -12.71 8.40 -4.56
C LYS A 38 -12.78 7.26 -3.56
N HIS A 39 -13.27 6.10 -3.97
CA HIS A 39 -13.49 4.96 -3.08
C HIS A 39 -12.61 3.79 -3.48
N ILE A 40 -12.11 3.07 -2.48
CA ILE A 40 -11.42 1.79 -2.64
C ILE A 40 -12.37 0.72 -2.12
N ILE A 41 -12.76 -0.21 -2.98
CA ILE A 41 -13.69 -1.28 -2.64
C ILE A 41 -12.97 -2.62 -2.81
N PHE A 42 -12.83 -3.38 -1.74
CA PHE A 42 -12.36 -4.76 -1.84
C PHE A 42 -13.47 -5.63 -2.42
N VAL A 43 -13.09 -6.41 -3.43
CA VAL A 43 -13.98 -7.32 -4.15
C VAL A 43 -13.42 -8.74 -4.11
N SER A 44 -14.30 -9.72 -4.12
CA SER A 44 -13.93 -11.13 -4.23
C SER A 44 -13.33 -11.43 -5.62
N PRO A 45 -12.56 -12.53 -5.78
CA PRO A 45 -12.11 -12.96 -7.10
C PRO A 45 -13.24 -13.20 -8.10
N PHE A 46 -14.40 -13.68 -7.61
CA PHE A 46 -15.60 -13.90 -8.42
C PHE A 46 -16.15 -12.58 -8.97
N GLU A 47 -16.32 -11.58 -8.08
CA GLU A 47 -16.76 -10.25 -8.49
C GLU A 47 -15.75 -9.56 -9.41
N ALA A 48 -14.46 -9.70 -9.13
CA ALA A 48 -13.40 -9.15 -9.96
C ALA A 48 -13.52 -9.67 -11.40
N ASN A 49 -13.69 -10.99 -11.58
CA ASN A 49 -13.85 -11.59 -12.91
C ASN A 49 -15.07 -11.02 -13.67
N TRP A 50 -16.20 -10.85 -12.99
CA TRP A 50 -17.39 -10.23 -13.58
C TRP A 50 -17.17 -8.75 -13.92
N LEU A 51 -16.52 -8.00 -13.02
CA LEU A 51 -16.20 -6.58 -13.20
C LEU A 51 -15.26 -6.34 -14.37
N MET A 52 -14.31 -7.24 -14.65
CA MET A 52 -13.41 -7.11 -15.80
C MET A 52 -14.20 -6.96 -17.11
N GLY A 53 -15.18 -7.83 -17.34
CA GLY A 53 -16.03 -7.76 -18.53
C GLY A 53 -16.84 -6.46 -18.59
N ARG A 54 -17.48 -6.09 -17.47
CA ARG A 54 -18.30 -4.86 -17.39
C ARG A 54 -17.49 -3.59 -17.61
N LEU A 55 -16.30 -3.50 -17.04
CA LEU A 55 -15.43 -2.33 -17.19
C LEU A 55 -14.89 -2.22 -18.61
N HIS A 56 -14.60 -3.34 -19.28
CA HIS A 56 -14.26 -3.34 -20.70
C HIS A 56 -15.42 -2.85 -21.58
N ASP A 57 -16.64 -3.30 -21.32
CA ASP A 57 -17.82 -2.85 -22.06
C ASP A 57 -18.09 -1.36 -21.88
N LEU A 58 -17.94 -0.84 -20.64
CA LEU A 58 -18.06 0.58 -20.35
C LEU A 58 -17.00 1.40 -21.08
N TYR A 59 -15.75 0.93 -21.05
CA TYR A 59 -14.64 1.57 -21.75
C TYR A 59 -14.87 1.68 -23.26
N ARG A 60 -15.39 0.62 -23.90
CA ARG A 60 -15.69 0.64 -25.35
C ARG A 60 -16.82 1.60 -25.72
N LYS A 61 -17.77 1.83 -24.82
CA LYS A 61 -18.93 2.72 -25.04
C LYS A 61 -18.63 4.17 -24.66
N GLN A 62 -17.47 4.44 -24.08
CA GLN A 62 -17.10 5.75 -23.59
C GLN A 62 -16.90 6.72 -24.77
N SER A 63 -17.43 7.93 -24.63
CA SER A 63 -17.26 8.95 -25.66
C SER A 63 -15.82 9.46 -25.68
N PRO A 64 -15.27 9.82 -26.86
CA PRO A 64 -13.96 10.45 -26.93
C PRO A 64 -13.89 11.68 -26.00
N GLY A 65 -12.92 11.69 -25.08
CA GLY A 65 -12.71 12.77 -24.11
C GLY A 65 -13.36 12.57 -22.73
N GLU A 66 -14.18 11.54 -22.53
CA GLU A 66 -14.68 11.21 -21.20
C GLU A 66 -13.62 10.41 -20.41
N LEU A 67 -13.30 10.85 -19.20
CA LEU A 67 -12.30 10.19 -18.36
C LEU A 67 -12.93 9.02 -17.59
N LEU A 68 -12.34 7.84 -17.71
CA LEU A 68 -12.76 6.70 -16.90
C LEU A 68 -12.32 6.90 -15.45
N THR A 69 -13.31 7.00 -14.56
CA THR A 69 -13.06 7.22 -13.13
C THR A 69 -13.17 5.94 -12.30
N THR A 70 -13.43 4.79 -12.94
CA THR A 70 -13.58 3.51 -12.24
C THR A 70 -12.64 2.48 -12.84
N THR A 71 -11.79 1.90 -12.00
CA THR A 71 -10.77 0.92 -12.43
C THR A 71 -10.65 -0.23 -11.45
N LEU A 72 -10.56 -1.44 -11.95
CA LEU A 72 -10.20 -2.63 -11.18
C LEU A 72 -8.68 -2.80 -11.18
N ARG A 73 -8.09 -3.02 -10.01
CA ARG A 73 -6.63 -3.10 -9.83
C ARG A 73 -6.22 -4.28 -8.98
N LEU A 74 -5.08 -4.86 -9.32
CA LEU A 74 -4.46 -5.93 -8.57
C LEU A 74 -3.67 -5.35 -7.38
N LEU A 75 -3.94 -5.88 -6.19
CA LEU A 75 -3.27 -5.53 -4.94
C LEU A 75 -2.38 -6.69 -4.49
N LEU A 76 -1.06 -6.49 -4.59
CA LEU A 76 -0.06 -7.45 -4.14
C LEU A 76 0.90 -6.81 -3.13
N PRO A 77 1.32 -7.54 -2.07
CA PRO A 77 2.26 -7.02 -1.11
C PRO A 77 3.66 -6.99 -1.71
N ARG A 78 4.49 -6.03 -1.27
CA ARG A 78 5.93 -6.06 -1.55
C ARG A 78 6.63 -6.92 -0.52
N THR A 79 6.99 -8.14 -0.90
CA THR A 79 7.72 -9.09 -0.05
C THR A 79 9.22 -9.08 -0.34
N ARG A 80 9.65 -8.37 -1.39
CA ARG A 80 11.06 -8.18 -1.75
C ARG A 80 11.39 -6.69 -1.89
N ARG A 81 12.66 -6.34 -1.70
CA ARG A 81 13.13 -4.94 -1.71
C ARG A 81 13.03 -4.29 -3.09
N ASP A 82 13.23 -5.06 -4.15
CA ASP A 82 13.25 -4.61 -5.55
C ASP A 82 11.87 -4.63 -6.23
N GLN A 83 10.84 -5.12 -5.55
CA GLN A 83 9.49 -5.22 -6.08
C GLN A 83 8.81 -3.84 -6.09
N SER A 84 8.29 -3.41 -7.24
CA SER A 84 7.46 -2.20 -7.36
C SER A 84 6.01 -2.45 -6.90
N ILE A 85 5.28 -1.39 -6.59
CA ILE A 85 3.85 -1.51 -6.31
C ILE A 85 3.06 -1.77 -7.59
N ILE A 86 2.30 -2.86 -7.59
CA ILE A 86 1.52 -3.27 -8.76
C ILE A 86 0.20 -2.48 -8.87
N VAL A 87 -0.32 -2.02 -7.74
CA VAL A 87 -1.63 -1.35 -7.65
C VAL A 87 -1.72 -0.03 -8.42
N ASN A 88 -0.58 0.60 -8.74
CA ASN A 88 -0.50 1.82 -9.55
C ASN A 88 0.12 1.55 -10.93
N THR A 89 0.26 0.30 -11.34
CA THR A 89 0.79 -0.06 -12.65
C THR A 89 -0.33 0.01 -13.70
N ALA A 90 -0.21 0.96 -14.65
CA ALA A 90 -1.23 1.20 -15.67
C ALA A 90 -1.54 -0.02 -16.55
N THR A 91 -0.55 -0.87 -16.83
CA THR A 91 -0.71 -2.10 -17.63
C THR A 91 -1.44 -3.21 -16.90
N LEU A 92 -1.52 -3.14 -15.56
CA LEU A 92 -2.18 -4.11 -14.69
C LEU A 92 -3.50 -3.57 -14.11
N THR A 93 -3.96 -2.45 -14.67
CA THR A 93 -5.24 -1.82 -14.36
C THR A 93 -6.26 -2.23 -15.41
N ILE A 94 -7.51 -2.44 -15.00
CA ILE A 94 -8.61 -2.83 -15.89
C ILE A 94 -9.69 -1.74 -15.84
N PRO A 95 -10.04 -1.14 -16.99
CA PRO A 95 -9.40 -1.32 -18.30
C PRO A 95 -7.98 -0.69 -18.32
N PRO A 96 -7.09 -1.15 -19.22
CA PRO A 96 -5.72 -0.66 -19.28
C PRO A 96 -5.68 0.82 -19.66
N SER A 97 -4.92 1.63 -18.92
CA SER A 97 -4.84 3.08 -19.13
C SER A 97 -3.79 3.52 -20.17
N ILE A 98 -3.24 2.59 -20.96
CA ILE A 98 -2.10 2.82 -21.87
C ILE A 98 -2.53 3.32 -23.26
N ALA A 99 -3.80 3.67 -23.49
CA ALA A 99 -4.22 4.14 -24.81
C ALA A 99 -3.54 5.50 -25.13
N PRO A 100 -2.67 5.57 -26.16
CA PRO A 100 -1.89 6.78 -26.46
C PRO A 100 -2.75 7.96 -26.95
N ASP A 101 -4.00 7.73 -27.33
CA ASP A 101 -4.81 8.72 -28.05
C ASP A 101 -5.95 9.33 -27.22
N CYS A 102 -6.10 8.97 -25.93
CA CYS A 102 -7.29 9.35 -25.15
C CYS A 102 -7.03 10.01 -23.79
N GLY A 103 -5.78 10.34 -23.43
CA GLY A 103 -5.51 11.17 -22.24
C GLY A 103 -5.95 10.57 -20.90
N THR A 104 -6.16 9.26 -20.81
CA THR A 104 -6.53 8.58 -19.55
C THR A 104 -5.40 8.65 -18.54
N VAL A 105 -5.45 9.66 -17.66
CA VAL A 105 -4.57 9.75 -16.50
C VAL A 105 -5.00 8.72 -15.46
N LEU A 106 -4.13 7.73 -15.21
CA LEU A 106 -4.35 6.77 -14.13
C LEU A 106 -4.43 7.53 -12.81
N PHE A 107 -5.55 7.38 -12.08
CA PHE A 107 -5.69 7.98 -10.76
C PHE A 107 -4.63 7.40 -9.79
N PRO A 108 -3.67 8.21 -9.30
CA PRO A 108 -2.71 7.75 -8.33
C PRO A 108 -3.40 7.64 -6.97
N ILE A 109 -3.33 6.46 -6.34
CA ILE A 109 -3.90 6.28 -5.00
C ILE A 109 -3.05 7.12 -4.02
N PRO A 110 -3.66 8.00 -3.21
CA PRO A 110 -2.94 8.77 -2.19
C PRO A 110 -2.15 7.87 -1.23
N THR A 111 -0.97 8.33 -0.80
CA THR A 111 -0.07 7.56 0.06
C THR A 111 -0.74 7.14 1.37
N GLU A 112 -1.59 7.98 1.93
CA GLU A 112 -2.36 7.71 3.17
C GLU A 112 -3.32 6.53 3.02
N TRP A 113 -3.82 6.30 1.81
CA TRP A 113 -4.68 5.16 1.50
C TRP A 113 -3.83 3.93 1.20
N LEU A 114 -2.73 4.10 0.47
CA LEU A 114 -1.79 3.03 0.16
C LEU A 114 -1.23 2.37 1.42
N VAL A 115 -0.87 3.14 2.45
CA VAL A 115 -0.32 2.56 3.69
C VAL A 115 -1.31 1.69 4.44
N ALA A 116 -2.60 2.03 4.42
CA ALA A 116 -3.64 1.16 4.96
C ALA A 116 -3.73 -0.16 4.18
N LEU A 117 -3.59 -0.11 2.84
CA LEU A 117 -3.53 -1.30 2.01
C LEU A 117 -2.25 -2.12 2.25
N PHE A 118 -1.11 -1.46 2.48
CA PHE A 118 0.17 -2.11 2.80
C PHE A 118 0.08 -2.90 4.12
N ILE A 119 -0.50 -2.29 5.16
CA ILE A 119 -0.77 -2.96 6.43
C ILE A 119 -1.72 -4.14 6.21
N PHE A 120 -2.80 -3.95 5.47
CA PHE A 120 -3.80 -5.01 5.30
C PHE A 120 -3.29 -6.21 4.49
N ASN A 121 -2.46 -5.97 3.47
CA ASN A 121 -1.99 -7.01 2.55
C ASN A 121 -0.66 -7.64 2.96
N GLY A 122 0.00 -7.16 4.01
CA GLY A 122 1.24 -7.77 4.50
C GLY A 122 2.51 -7.27 3.83
N THR A 123 2.53 -6.04 3.29
CA THR A 123 3.74 -5.47 2.66
C THR A 123 4.89 -5.38 3.66
N LEU A 124 6.10 -5.80 3.24
CA LEU A 124 7.31 -5.82 4.07
C LEU A 124 8.33 -4.73 3.71
N TYR A 125 8.31 -4.27 2.46
CA TYR A 125 9.27 -3.31 1.93
C TYR A 125 8.58 -2.06 1.36
N PHE A 126 9.32 -0.96 1.38
CA PHE A 126 8.93 0.35 0.84
C PHE A 126 9.91 0.76 -0.25
N GLU A 127 9.42 1.49 -1.25
CA GLU A 127 10.17 2.02 -2.39
C GLU A 127 10.61 3.46 -2.14
N THR A 128 9.86 4.21 -1.32
CA THR A 128 10.24 5.58 -0.93
C THR A 128 10.23 5.77 0.59
N THR A 129 10.99 6.78 1.04
CA THR A 129 10.98 7.23 2.44
C THR A 129 9.60 7.78 2.83
N ASP A 130 8.85 8.34 1.88
CA ASP A 130 7.50 8.87 2.11
C ASP A 130 6.52 7.75 2.46
N GLU A 131 6.58 6.62 1.75
CA GLU A 131 5.76 5.44 2.08
C GLU A 131 6.10 4.92 3.48
N GLN A 132 7.40 4.84 3.82
CA GLN A 132 7.84 4.40 5.14
C GLN A 132 7.38 5.36 6.25
N THR A 133 7.43 6.67 6.00
CA THR A 133 7.01 7.70 6.95
C THR A 133 5.50 7.70 7.14
N ALA A 134 4.73 7.65 6.06
CA ALA A 134 3.27 7.52 6.11
C ALA A 134 2.83 6.23 6.81
N TYR A 135 3.59 5.13 6.65
CA TYR A 135 3.33 3.89 7.38
C TYR A 135 3.52 4.08 8.90
N CYS A 136 4.57 4.78 9.31
CA CYS A 136 4.81 5.13 10.71
C CYS A 136 3.71 6.04 11.26
N HIS A 137 3.29 7.05 10.50
CA HIS A 137 2.20 7.96 10.88
C HIS A 137 0.86 7.22 11.02
N CYS A 138 0.57 6.28 10.12
CA CYS A 138 -0.63 5.45 10.18
C CYS A 138 -0.68 4.59 11.45
N LEU A 139 0.46 4.07 11.90
CA LEU A 139 0.57 3.30 13.15
C LEU A 139 0.73 4.18 14.40
N GLY A 140 1.05 5.46 14.25
CA GLY A 140 1.36 6.38 15.34
C GLY A 140 2.66 6.05 16.05
N VAL A 141 3.70 5.72 15.28
CA VAL A 141 5.03 5.38 15.81
C VAL A 141 6.11 6.34 15.32
N CYS A 142 7.07 6.64 16.19
CA CYS A 142 8.30 7.40 15.96
C CYS A 142 9.53 6.49 16.13
N PRO A 143 9.85 5.66 15.12
CA PRO A 143 11.02 4.79 15.14
C PRO A 143 12.32 5.58 14.95
N LYS A 144 13.43 5.06 15.48
CA LYS A 144 14.78 5.61 15.33
C LYS A 144 15.25 5.58 13.86
N PRO A 145 16.15 6.46 13.41
CA PRO A 145 16.63 7.64 14.12
C PRO A 145 15.51 8.66 14.29
N ARG A 146 15.43 9.25 15.49
CA ARG A 146 14.46 10.28 15.83
C ARG A 146 15.04 11.65 15.52
N THR A 147 14.17 12.58 15.18
CA THR A 147 14.49 14.02 15.15
C THR A 147 14.71 14.54 16.56
N ASP A 148 15.32 15.73 16.71
CA ASP A 148 15.55 16.34 18.04
C ASP A 148 14.26 16.50 18.84
N ILE A 149 13.15 16.87 18.17
CA ILE A 149 11.82 17.01 18.77
C ILE A 149 11.29 15.65 19.26
N GLU A 150 11.46 14.60 18.44
CA GLU A 150 11.03 13.26 18.80
C GLU A 150 11.90 12.67 19.93
N GLU A 151 13.20 12.98 19.99
CA GLU A 151 14.06 12.51 21.07
C GLU A 151 13.71 13.22 22.39
N GLU A 152 13.45 14.53 22.36
CA GLU A 152 12.94 15.26 23.53
C GLU A 152 11.59 14.70 24.01
N ALA A 153 10.69 14.37 23.08
CA ALA A 153 9.42 13.74 23.40
C ALA A 153 9.60 12.33 23.98
N PHE A 154 10.61 11.58 23.55
CA PHE A 154 10.96 10.29 24.12
C PHE A 154 11.45 10.43 25.57
N GLU A 155 12.35 11.38 25.84
CA GLU A 155 12.85 11.67 27.20
C GLU A 155 11.72 12.14 28.14
N LYS A 156 10.73 12.88 27.61
CA LYS A 156 9.50 13.26 28.32
C LYS A 156 8.51 12.10 28.54
N GLY A 157 8.80 10.90 28.02
CA GLY A 157 7.94 9.72 28.12
C GLY A 157 6.68 9.79 27.24
N TRP A 158 6.66 10.64 26.20
CA TRP A 158 5.54 10.75 25.27
C TRP A 158 5.53 9.62 24.24
N ILE A 159 6.73 9.13 23.91
CA ILE A 159 6.98 8.04 22.99
C ILE A 159 7.41 6.83 23.81
N THR A 160 6.78 5.68 23.61
CA THR A 160 7.17 4.44 24.30
C THR A 160 8.47 3.85 23.74
N VAL A 161 9.03 2.85 24.42
CA VAL A 161 10.30 2.19 24.01
C VAL A 161 10.22 1.60 22.60
N ASP A 162 9.05 1.07 22.22
CA ASP A 162 8.76 0.55 20.89
C ASP A 162 8.29 1.63 19.89
N GLY A 163 8.35 2.90 20.28
CA GLY A 163 8.12 4.06 19.42
C GLY A 163 6.67 4.54 19.36
N PHE A 164 5.72 3.90 20.03
CA PHE A 164 4.30 4.27 19.94
C PHE A 164 3.96 5.53 20.76
N VAL A 165 3.11 6.38 20.20
CA VAL A 165 2.60 7.59 20.87
C VAL A 165 1.13 7.38 21.21
N LYS A 166 0.80 7.33 22.50
CA LYS A 166 -0.56 6.99 22.96
C LYS A 166 -1.53 8.18 22.98
N LYS A 167 -1.11 9.32 23.54
CA LYS A 167 -1.98 10.48 23.76
C LYS A 167 -2.17 11.29 22.47
N SER A 168 -3.39 11.76 22.21
CA SER A 168 -3.72 12.54 21.01
C SER A 168 -2.92 13.85 20.95
N ASP A 169 -2.88 14.61 22.04
CA ASP A 169 -2.18 15.91 22.08
C ASP A 169 -0.68 15.77 21.73
N HIS A 170 -0.06 14.67 22.16
CA HIS A 170 1.34 14.38 21.80
C HIS A 170 1.49 14.03 20.32
N ARG A 171 0.50 13.35 19.72
CA ARG A 171 0.47 13.08 18.27
C ARG A 171 0.29 14.35 17.45
N ASP A 172 -0.40 15.35 17.99
CA ASP A 172 -0.57 16.66 17.34
C ASP A 172 0.78 17.37 17.22
N ILE A 173 1.53 17.40 18.31
CA ILE A 173 2.88 17.98 18.34
C ILE A 173 3.83 17.21 17.42
N LEU A 174 3.78 15.87 17.44
CA LEU A 174 4.63 15.00 16.65
C LEU A 174 4.12 14.75 15.21
N GLN A 175 3.08 15.47 14.77
CA GLN A 175 2.50 15.38 13.42
C GLN A 175 1.99 13.96 13.02
N LEU A 176 1.59 13.13 14.00
CA LEU A 176 1.07 11.78 13.81
C LEU A 176 -0.47 11.73 13.65
N GLN A 177 -1.05 12.73 12.98
CA GLN A 177 -2.50 12.93 12.85
C GLN A 177 -3.24 11.81 12.12
N GLN A 178 -2.51 11.01 11.36
CA GLN A 178 -3.06 9.90 10.58
C GLN A 178 -3.33 8.65 11.45
N CYS A 179 -2.78 8.59 12.66
CA CYS A 179 -2.98 7.45 13.56
C CYS A 179 -4.40 7.45 14.12
N ARG A 180 -5.14 6.36 13.84
CA ARG A 180 -6.50 6.13 14.37
C ARG A 180 -6.53 5.07 15.47
N PHE A 181 -5.38 4.58 15.92
CA PHE A 181 -5.30 3.56 16.96
C PHE A 181 -5.33 4.19 18.36
N HIS A 182 -6.23 3.74 19.21
CA HIS A 182 -6.33 4.20 20.62
C HIS A 182 -5.36 3.45 21.55
N ALA A 183 -4.88 2.29 21.11
CA ALA A 183 -3.91 1.45 21.81
C ALA A 183 -2.78 1.08 20.86
N ASN A 184 -1.66 0.60 21.41
CA ASN A 184 -0.49 0.24 20.64
C ASN A 184 -0.81 -0.92 19.66
N PRO A 185 -0.75 -0.69 18.33
CA PRO A 185 -1.15 -1.71 17.36
C PRO A 185 -0.05 -2.72 17.06
N LEU A 186 1.19 -2.52 17.52
CA LEU A 186 2.36 -3.24 17.01
C LEU A 186 2.28 -4.76 17.20
N ALA A 187 1.77 -5.24 18.34
CA ALA A 187 1.59 -6.67 18.58
C ALA A 187 0.57 -7.29 17.60
N PHE A 188 -0.56 -6.60 17.38
CA PHE A 188 -1.58 -7.02 16.43
C PHE A 188 -1.05 -7.02 15.00
N ILE A 189 -0.36 -5.94 14.59
CA ILE A 189 0.21 -5.83 13.25
C ILE A 189 1.29 -6.89 13.02
N ARG A 190 2.13 -7.18 14.01
CA ARG A 190 3.12 -8.28 13.92
C ARG A 190 2.42 -9.60 13.62
N LYS A 191 1.36 -9.92 14.37
CA LYS A 191 0.61 -11.17 14.13
C LYS A 191 -0.09 -11.20 12.77
N LEU A 192 -0.64 -10.06 12.34
CA LEU A 192 -1.22 -9.91 11.01
C LEU A 192 -0.19 -10.17 9.91
N MET A 193 1.02 -9.61 10.03
CA MET A 193 2.11 -9.82 9.08
C MET A 193 2.55 -11.28 9.02
N GLU A 194 2.65 -11.96 10.17
CA GLU A 194 2.97 -13.40 10.23
C GLU A 194 1.94 -14.23 9.48
N ASN A 195 0.65 -13.98 9.76
CA ASN A 195 -0.45 -14.69 9.12
C ASN A 195 -0.53 -14.44 7.60
N ARG A 196 -0.10 -13.25 7.13
CA ARG A 196 -0.13 -12.88 5.70
C ARG A 196 1.07 -13.39 4.91
N ASN A 197 2.25 -13.40 5.52
CA ASN A 197 3.50 -13.76 4.83
C ASN A 197 3.93 -15.21 5.08
N ASN A 198 3.17 -15.97 5.87
CA ASN A 198 3.48 -17.36 6.25
C ASN A 198 4.93 -17.52 6.78
N THR A 199 5.44 -16.47 7.41
CA THR A 199 6.80 -16.37 7.91
C THR A 199 6.82 -15.39 9.06
N HIS A 200 7.77 -15.56 9.99
CA HIS A 200 8.05 -14.53 10.97
C HIS A 200 8.47 -13.24 10.26
N VAL A 201 8.05 -12.11 10.83
CA VAL A 201 8.39 -10.80 10.27
C VAL A 201 9.90 -10.64 10.28
N SER A 202 10.51 -10.64 9.09
CA SER A 202 11.95 -10.61 8.97
C SER A 202 12.53 -9.28 9.47
N LEU A 203 13.50 -9.34 10.39
CA LEU A 203 14.21 -8.18 10.95
C LEU A 203 14.95 -7.34 9.90
N ILE A 204 15.22 -7.92 8.73
CA ILE A 204 15.91 -7.25 7.61
C ILE A 204 14.94 -6.44 6.73
N SER A 205 13.64 -6.66 6.86
CA SER A 205 12.62 -5.90 6.14
C SER A 205 12.41 -4.51 6.75
N HIS A 206 11.87 -3.56 5.96
CA HIS A 206 11.58 -2.23 6.49
C HIS A 206 10.51 -2.30 7.59
N VAL A 207 9.43 -3.04 7.33
CA VAL A 207 8.35 -3.22 8.29
C VAL A 207 8.81 -3.99 9.52
N GLY A 208 9.58 -5.06 9.37
CA GLY A 208 10.09 -5.81 10.53
C GLY A 208 11.02 -4.99 11.42
N SER A 209 11.88 -4.18 10.81
CA SER A 209 12.72 -3.25 11.56
C SER A 209 11.90 -2.23 12.36
N ILE A 210 10.80 -1.71 11.80
CA ILE A 210 9.90 -0.79 12.51
C ILE A 210 9.15 -1.51 13.63
N LEU A 211 8.52 -2.66 13.35
CA LEU A 211 7.63 -3.35 14.28
C LEU A 211 8.35 -4.08 15.44
N ILE A 212 9.61 -4.45 15.25
CA ILE A 212 10.37 -5.25 16.23
C ILE A 212 11.47 -4.41 16.88
N ASN A 213 12.24 -3.66 16.09
CA ASN A 213 13.38 -2.90 16.62
C ASN A 213 13.03 -1.44 16.88
N GLY A 214 11.89 -0.94 16.39
CA GLY A 214 11.57 0.48 16.44
C GLY A 214 12.57 1.32 15.63
N VAL A 215 13.04 0.81 14.48
CA VAL A 215 14.06 1.48 13.63
C VAL A 215 13.63 1.55 12.17
N LYS A 216 13.73 2.75 11.56
CA LYS A 216 13.65 2.98 10.11
C LYS A 216 14.94 2.54 9.44
N ARG A 217 14.81 1.77 8.36
CA ARG A 217 15.94 1.41 7.49
C ARG A 217 15.97 2.32 6.27
N MET A 218 17.18 2.61 5.77
CA MET A 218 17.35 3.32 4.52
C MET A 218 16.64 2.60 3.37
N VAL A 219 15.83 3.34 2.63
CA VAL A 219 15.17 2.86 1.41
C VAL A 219 16.14 3.04 0.25
N SER A 220 16.46 1.95 -0.47
CA SER A 220 17.42 2.05 -1.58
C SER A 220 16.80 2.87 -2.71
N VAL A 221 17.45 3.98 -3.08
CA VAL A 221 17.09 4.72 -4.29
C VAL A 221 17.49 3.86 -5.49
N LYS A 222 16.51 3.33 -6.23
CA LYS A 222 16.79 2.75 -7.54
C LYS A 222 17.35 3.87 -8.41
N ARG A 223 18.67 3.85 -8.69
CA ARG A 223 19.24 4.66 -9.77
C ARG A 223 18.51 4.24 -11.05
N LYS A 224 17.73 5.13 -11.66
CA LYS A 224 17.20 4.97 -13.02
C LYS A 224 18.40 4.95 -13.99
N ALA A 225 19.10 3.82 -14.08
CA ALA A 225 20.31 3.69 -14.88
C ALA A 225 20.08 2.99 -16.24
N TYR A 226 18.82 2.82 -16.67
CA TYR A 226 18.52 1.98 -17.84
C TYR A 226 17.74 2.62 -19.00
N GLU A 227 17.53 3.95 -18.99
CA GLU A 227 16.84 4.62 -20.12
C GLU A 227 17.74 5.54 -20.95
N GLN A 228 19.00 5.79 -20.55
CA GLN A 228 19.94 6.61 -21.34
C GLN A 228 20.95 5.80 -22.17
N THR A 229 21.16 4.53 -21.85
CA THR A 229 22.12 3.67 -22.58
C THR A 229 21.51 2.96 -23.79
N SER A 230 20.20 2.68 -23.79
CA SER A 230 19.51 2.08 -24.95
C SER A 230 19.34 3.07 -26.11
N PHE A 231 19.00 4.33 -25.82
CA PHE A 231 18.87 5.38 -26.83
C PHE A 231 20.20 5.79 -27.49
N SER A 232 21.32 5.62 -26.78
CA SER A 232 22.67 5.90 -27.30
C SER A 232 23.20 4.75 -28.17
N ALA A 233 22.87 3.50 -27.83
CA ALA A 233 23.25 2.33 -28.61
C ALA A 233 22.52 2.24 -29.96
N GLU A 234 21.21 2.54 -30.00
CA GLU A 234 20.44 2.55 -31.25
C GLU A 234 20.85 3.69 -32.20
N LYS A 235 21.31 4.84 -31.67
CA LYS A 235 21.83 5.94 -32.50
C LYS A 235 23.20 5.64 -33.12
N LYS A 236 24.02 4.78 -32.51
CA LYS A 236 25.30 4.35 -33.07
C LYS A 236 25.16 3.28 -34.14
N LEU A 237 24.16 2.41 -34.03
CA LEU A 237 23.88 1.35 -35.02
C LEU A 237 23.19 1.85 -36.30
N ARG A 238 22.61 3.05 -36.30
CA ARG A 238 22.05 3.69 -37.52
C ARG A 238 23.03 4.60 -38.26
N LYS A 239 24.30 4.65 -37.84
CA LYS A 239 25.36 5.48 -38.44
C LYS A 239 26.52 4.66 -39.02
N LEU A 240 26.39 3.33 -39.08
CA LEU A 240 27.25 2.39 -39.79
C LEU A 240 26.41 1.70 -40.86
#